data_AF-A0A2V8P2D7-F1
#
_entry.id   AF-A0A2V8P2D7-F1
#
_cell.length_a   1.000
_cell.length_b   1.000
_cell.length_c   1.000
_cell.angle_alpha   90.00
_cell.angle_beta   90.00
_cell.angle_gamma   90.00
#
_symmetry.space_group_name_H-M   'P 1'
#
loop_
_entity.id
_entity.type
_entity.pdbx_description
1 polymer ?
#
loop_
_entity_poly.entity_id
_entity_poly.type
_entity_poly.pdbx_seq_one_letter_code
_entity_poly.pdbx_strand_id
1 'polypeptide(L)'
;MAEIVWLLEEAVRAIHQRQIAEHGGGSGTRDEGLLLSALARPQNLLAYGEQEPDLAALAAAYAFGIARNHPFMDGNKRTAFVAARTFLLLNGRTKSTLPSSNLQKDHCRKMTLRIGFISI
;
A
#
# COMPACT_ATOMS: atom_id res chain seq x y z
N MET A 1 16.89 2.27 -16.66
CA MET A 1 16.46 2.09 -15.26
C MET A 1 14.95 2.14 -15.24
N ALA A 2 14.27 1.13 -14.69
CA ALA A 2 12.82 1.18 -14.58
C ALA A 2 12.43 2.24 -13.55
N GLU A 3 11.61 3.20 -13.94
CA GLU A 3 11.13 4.25 -13.05
C GLU A 3 10.18 3.65 -12.01
N ILE A 4 10.46 3.91 -10.73
CA ILE A 4 9.59 3.46 -9.63
C ILE A 4 8.35 4.35 -9.60
N VAL A 5 7.19 3.73 -9.68
CA VAL A 5 5.90 4.39 -9.53
C VAL A 5 5.57 4.48 -8.04
N TRP A 6 5.69 5.69 -7.49
CA TRP A 6 5.37 5.97 -6.09
C TRP A 6 3.85 6.11 -5.87
N LEU A 7 3.41 5.78 -4.66
CA LEU A 7 2.02 6.03 -4.27
C LEU A 7 1.81 7.52 -4.01
N LEU A 8 0.80 8.08 -4.69
CA LEU A 8 0.30 9.41 -4.38
C LEU A 8 -0.43 9.40 -3.05
N GLU A 9 -0.41 10.53 -2.36
CA GLU A 9 -1.07 10.71 -1.07
C GLU A 9 -2.58 10.49 -1.20
N GLU A 10 -3.19 11.04 -2.25
CA GLU A 10 -4.61 10.92 -2.55
C GLU A 10 -5.00 9.46 -2.80
N ALA A 11 -4.12 8.67 -3.41
CA ALA A 11 -4.35 7.25 -3.60
C ALA A 11 -4.40 6.51 -2.26
N VAL A 12 -3.52 6.87 -1.31
CA VAL A 12 -3.49 6.27 0.03
C VAL A 12 -4.72 6.68 0.84
N ARG A 13 -5.17 7.94 0.71
CA ARG A 13 -6.44 8.39 1.30
C ARG A 13 -7.65 7.67 0.70
N ALA A 14 -7.68 7.48 -0.61
CA ALA A 14 -8.75 6.74 -1.28
C ALA A 14 -8.78 5.27 -0.83
N ILE A 15 -7.61 4.65 -0.65
CA ILE A 15 -7.49 3.32 -0.06
C ILE A 15 -8.08 3.32 1.35
N HIS A 16 -7.70 4.29 2.21
CA HIS A 16 -8.24 4.40 3.56
C HIS A 16 -9.77 4.53 3.56
N GLN A 17 -10.31 5.46 2.78
CA GLN A 17 -11.75 5.67 2.65
C GLN A 17 -12.48 4.39 2.23
N ARG A 18 -11.92 3.64 1.28
CA ARG A 18 -12.46 2.35 0.86
C ARG A 18 -12.42 1.32 2.00
N GLN A 19 -11.32 1.24 2.75
CA GLN A 19 -11.21 0.32 3.88
C GLN A 19 -12.20 0.65 5.00
N ILE A 20 -12.47 1.92 5.27
CA ILE A 20 -13.50 2.33 6.24
C ILE A 20 -14.90 2.03 5.71
N ALA A 21 -15.17 2.28 4.42
CA ALA A 21 -16.47 1.99 3.83
C ALA A 21 -16.80 0.49 3.83
N GLU A 22 -15.80 -0.38 3.59
CA GLU A 22 -16.00 -1.84 3.49
C GLU A 22 -16.04 -2.53 4.87
N HIS A 23 -15.34 -2.01 5.87
CA HIS A 23 -15.13 -2.70 7.15
C HIS A 23 -15.55 -1.90 8.39
N GLY A 24 -16.03 -0.67 8.21
CA GLY A 24 -16.33 0.26 9.30
C GLY A 24 -15.07 0.80 9.99
N GLY A 25 -15.31 1.77 10.88
CA GLY A 25 -14.27 2.43 11.68
C GLY A 25 -14.39 3.95 11.64
N GLY A 26 -13.49 4.62 12.38
CA GLY A 26 -13.37 6.07 12.36
C GLY A 26 -12.82 6.58 11.03
N SER A 27 -13.61 7.39 10.31
CA SER A 27 -13.16 8.10 9.12
C SER A 27 -12.30 9.32 9.49
N GLY A 28 -11.39 9.69 8.58
CA GLY A 28 -10.62 10.93 8.68
C GLY A 28 -9.16 10.71 9.04
N THR A 29 -8.37 11.73 8.70
CA THR A 29 -6.94 11.78 9.00
C THR A 29 -6.74 12.42 10.36
N ARG A 30 -5.93 11.76 11.20
CA ARG A 30 -5.54 12.27 12.52
C ARG A 30 -4.47 13.34 12.39
N ASP A 31 -3.46 13.06 11.57
CA ASP A 31 -2.30 13.93 11.38
C ASP A 31 -1.71 13.73 9.99
N GLU A 32 -1.66 14.83 9.24
CA GLU A 32 -1.16 14.85 7.87
C GLU A 32 0.38 14.74 7.78
N GLY A 33 1.08 15.31 8.76
CA GLY A 33 2.53 15.17 8.85
C GLY A 33 2.93 13.71 9.06
N LEU A 34 2.15 12.96 9.82
CA LEU A 34 2.37 11.52 10.03
C LEU A 34 2.15 10.70 8.75
N LEU A 35 1.18 11.10 7.91
CA LEU A 35 0.92 10.46 6.62
C LEU A 35 2.07 10.75 5.65
N LEU A 36 2.42 12.01 5.46
CA LEU A 36 3.51 12.44 4.60
C LEU A 36 4.84 11.79 5.01
N SER A 37 5.12 11.76 6.32
CA SER A 37 6.30 11.08 6.86
C SER A 37 6.31 9.60 6.50
N ALA A 38 5.17 8.91 6.57
CA ALA A 38 5.05 7.50 6.20
C ALA A 38 5.32 7.27 4.71
N LEU A 39 4.84 8.16 3.84
CA LEU A 39 5.04 8.07 2.39
C LEU A 39 6.47 8.39 1.95
N ALA A 40 7.16 9.26 2.69
CA ALA A 40 8.56 9.60 2.44
C ALA A 40 9.54 8.49 2.87
N ARG A 41 9.18 7.60 3.81
CA ARG A 41 10.08 6.53 4.30
C ARG A 41 10.68 5.65 3.18
N PRO A 42 9.90 5.07 2.26
CA PRO A 42 10.46 4.24 1.18
C PRO A 42 11.32 5.05 0.20
N GLN A 43 11.00 6.33 -0.04
CA GLN A 43 11.84 7.20 -0.87
C GLN A 43 13.18 7.46 -0.20
N ASN A 44 13.18 7.72 1.11
CA ASN A 44 14.39 7.86 1.91
C ASN A 44 15.21 6.56 1.94
N LEU A 45 14.55 5.40 2.03
CA LEU A 45 15.22 4.11 1.99
C LEU A 45 15.92 3.87 0.64
N LEU A 46 15.31 4.28 -0.47
CA LEU A 46 15.93 4.20 -1.79
C LEU A 46 17.09 5.19 -1.95
N ALA A 47 16.96 6.41 -1.44
CA ALA A 47 17.94 7.48 -1.63
C ALA A 47 19.17 7.34 -0.72
N TYR A 48 18.99 6.86 0.51
CA TYR A 48 20.02 6.81 1.55
C TYR A 48 20.37 5.41 2.04
N GLY A 49 19.73 4.37 1.50
CA GLY A 49 20.02 2.99 1.85
C GLY A 49 21.44 2.58 1.41
N GLU A 50 22.16 1.86 2.27
CA GLU A 50 23.48 1.32 1.94
C GLU A 50 23.44 0.28 0.82
N GLN A 51 22.30 -0.38 0.64
CA GLN A 51 22.04 -1.37 -0.41
C GLN A 51 20.82 -0.93 -1.21
N GLU A 52 20.83 -1.17 -2.53
CA GLU A 52 19.67 -0.89 -3.39
C GLU A 52 18.48 -1.75 -2.91
N PRO A 53 17.42 -1.14 -2.34
CA PRO A 53 16.32 -1.90 -1.76
C PRO A 53 15.48 -2.55 -2.85
N ASP A 54 15.12 -3.82 -2.66
CA ASP A 54 14.17 -4.48 -3.54
C ASP A 54 12.75 -3.91 -3.35
N LEU A 55 11.87 -4.12 -4.33
CA LEU A 55 10.49 -3.64 -4.30
C LEU A 55 9.73 -4.13 -3.06
N ALA A 56 10.03 -5.35 -2.59
CA ALA A 56 9.47 -5.88 -1.36
C ALA A 56 9.88 -5.06 -0.12
N ALA A 57 11.13 -4.60 -0.06
CA ALA A 57 11.63 -3.76 1.04
C ALA A 57 10.97 -2.37 1.03
N LEU A 58 10.81 -1.77 -0.15
CA LEU A 58 10.08 -0.50 -0.30
C LEU A 58 8.60 -0.63 0.08
N ALA A 59 7.95 -1.71 -0.32
CA ALA A 59 6.56 -2.01 0.07
C ALA A 59 6.43 -2.21 1.59
N ALA A 60 7.37 -2.94 2.21
CA ALA A 60 7.41 -3.13 3.64
C ALA A 60 7.62 -1.79 4.38
N ALA A 61 8.44 -0.89 3.85
CA ALA A 61 8.63 0.45 4.40
C ALA A 61 7.34 1.28 4.37
N TYR A 62 6.54 1.21 3.30
CA TYR A 62 5.19 1.81 3.26
C TYR A 62 4.27 1.21 4.34
N ALA A 63 4.18 -0.12 4.41
CA ALA A 63 3.32 -0.78 5.39
C ALA A 63 3.73 -0.42 6.83
N PHE A 64 5.02 -0.46 7.12
CA PHE A 64 5.56 -0.12 8.43
C PHE A 64 5.29 1.34 8.78
N GLY A 65 5.54 2.27 7.86
CA GLY A 65 5.30 3.70 8.07
C GLY A 65 3.84 4.01 8.41
N ILE A 66 2.90 3.50 7.61
CA ILE A 66 1.47 3.76 7.81
C ILE A 66 0.96 3.05 9.07
N ALA A 67 1.35 1.80 9.29
CA ALA A 67 0.90 1.05 10.46
C ALA A 67 1.46 1.62 11.78
N ARG A 68 2.70 2.13 11.77
CA ARG A 68 3.37 2.62 12.98
C ARG A 68 3.10 4.10 13.28
N ASN A 69 2.99 4.95 12.27
CA ASN A 69 2.73 6.38 12.48
C ASN A 69 1.27 6.64 12.87
N HIS A 70 0.35 5.69 12.59
CA HIS A 70 -1.08 5.86 12.85
C HIS A 70 -1.65 7.20 12.32
N PRO A 71 -1.47 7.52 11.04
CA PRO A 71 -1.91 8.80 10.48
C PRO A 71 -3.43 8.95 10.44
N PHE A 72 -4.20 7.86 10.44
CA PHE A 72 -5.67 7.88 10.41
C PHE A 72 -6.28 7.59 11.77
N MET A 73 -7.53 8.01 11.96
CA MET A 73 -8.30 7.75 13.19
C MET A 73 -8.49 6.25 13.45
N ASP A 74 -8.76 5.48 12.40
CA ASP A 74 -8.82 4.02 12.43
C ASP A 74 -8.41 3.46 11.05
N GLY A 75 -8.28 2.14 10.91
CA GLY A 75 -8.01 1.48 9.65
C GLY A 75 -6.54 1.51 9.22
N ASN A 76 -5.64 1.97 10.08
CA ASN A 76 -4.20 2.12 9.77
C ASN A 76 -3.56 0.81 9.27
N LYS A 77 -3.77 -0.31 9.97
CA LYS A 77 -3.20 -1.62 9.59
C LYS A 77 -3.75 -2.12 8.25
N ARG A 78 -5.06 -1.93 8.02
CA ARG A 78 -5.76 -2.30 6.78
C ARG A 78 -5.23 -1.47 5.60
N THR A 79 -5.15 -0.16 5.80
CA THR A 79 -4.62 0.80 4.81
C THR A 79 -3.16 0.50 4.49
N ALA A 80 -2.34 0.23 5.50
CA ALA A 80 -0.93 -0.13 5.34
C ALA A 80 -0.74 -1.36 4.44
N PHE A 81 -1.52 -2.42 4.67
CA PHE A 81 -1.47 -3.64 3.87
C PHE A 81 -1.86 -3.38 2.42
N VAL A 82 -2.98 -2.68 2.20
CA VAL A 82 -3.48 -2.39 0.84
C VAL A 82 -2.54 -1.43 0.10
N ALA A 83 -1.95 -0.45 0.78
CA ALA A 83 -0.95 0.45 0.20
C ALA A 83 0.28 -0.32 -0.27
N ALA A 84 0.89 -1.16 0.59
CA ALA A 84 2.04 -1.97 0.21
C ALA A 84 1.74 -2.92 -0.95
N ARG A 85 0.57 -3.57 -0.95
CA ARG A 85 0.13 -4.43 -2.05
C ARG A 85 -0.06 -3.62 -3.35
N THR A 86 -0.63 -2.42 -3.27
CA THR A 86 -0.84 -1.55 -4.43
C THR A 86 0.50 -1.12 -5.03
N PHE A 87 1.46 -0.73 -4.19
CA PHE A 87 2.82 -0.39 -4.64
C PHE A 87 3.48 -1.57 -5.38
N LEU A 88 3.39 -2.78 -4.84
CA LEU A 88 3.91 -3.98 -5.51
C LEU A 88 3.20 -4.29 -6.82
N LEU A 89 1.88 -4.06 -6.91
CA LEU A 89 1.14 -4.27 -8.16
C LEU A 89 1.55 -3.28 -9.25
N LEU A 90 1.80 -2.02 -8.88
CA LEU A 90 2.24 -0.97 -9.80
C LEU A 90 3.66 -1.23 -10.32
N ASN A 91 4.56 -1.71 -9.46
CA ASN A 91 5.99 -1.85 -9.80
C ASN A 91 6.40 -3.29 -10.18
N GLY A 92 5.69 -4.30 -9.68
CA GLY A 92 5.99 -5.72 -9.91
C GLY A 92 5.54 -6.24 -11.28
N ARG A 93 4.59 -5.57 -11.95
CA ARG A 93 4.27 -5.82 -13.37
C ARG A 93 5.41 -5.40 -14.29
N THR A 94 6.22 -4.43 -13.87
CA THR A 94 7.35 -3.88 -14.62
C THR A 94 8.58 -4.78 -14.53
N LYS A 95 8.79 -5.46 -13.39
CA LYS A 95 9.85 -6.48 -13.20
C LYS A 95 9.30 -7.90 -13.41
N SER A 96 8.82 -8.20 -14.61
CA SER A 96 8.43 -9.57 -14.99
C SER A 96 9.67 -10.46 -15.13
N THR A 97 10.13 -11.03 -14.02
CA THR A 97 10.89 -12.30 -14.04
C THR A 97 10.29 -13.27 -13.03
N LEU A 98 9.07 -13.73 -13.28
CA LEU A 98 8.61 -15.04 -12.83
C LEU A 98 7.79 -15.69 -13.96
N PRO A 99 8.07 -16.95 -14.35
CA PRO A 99 7.32 -17.63 -15.38
C PRO A 99 5.86 -17.73 -14.96
N SER A 100 4.98 -17.33 -15.87
CA SER A 100 3.54 -17.35 -15.69
C SER A 100 3.03 -18.79 -15.55
N SER A 101 3.05 -19.34 -14.34
CA SER A 101 2.15 -20.42 -13.95
C SER A 101 0.99 -19.80 -13.15
N ASN A 102 -0.12 -19.62 -13.87
CA ASN A 102 -1.47 -19.56 -13.31
C ASN A 102 -1.84 -18.36 -12.42
N LEU A 103 -1.70 -17.13 -12.92
CA LEU A 103 -2.72 -16.12 -12.64
C LEU A 103 -3.78 -16.18 -13.73
N GLN A 104 -4.72 -17.11 -13.55
CA GLN A 104 -5.92 -17.21 -14.36
C GLN A 104 -6.58 -15.83 -14.46
N LYS A 105 -6.67 -15.40 -15.72
CA LYS A 105 -7.61 -14.42 -16.26
C LYS A 105 -8.98 -14.71 -15.62
N ASP A 106 -9.39 -13.96 -14.60
CA ASP A 106 -10.78 -13.88 -14.09
C ASP A 106 -10.87 -13.05 -12.79
N HIS A 107 -10.61 -11.73 -12.81
CA HIS A 107 -11.21 -10.87 -11.77
C HIS A 107 -11.30 -9.36 -12.01
N CYS A 108 -10.88 -8.84 -13.17
CA CYS A 108 -10.94 -7.39 -13.44
C CYS A 108 -12.37 -6.84 -13.70
N ARG A 109 -13.43 -7.64 -13.43
CA ARG A 109 -14.84 -7.19 -13.53
C ARG A 109 -15.70 -7.46 -12.30
N LYS A 110 -15.12 -7.88 -11.16
CA LYS A 110 -15.86 -8.12 -9.90
C LYS A 110 -15.19 -7.52 -8.66
N MET A 111 -14.46 -6.41 -8.80
CA MET A 111 -13.91 -5.66 -7.66
C MET A 111 -14.97 -4.77 -6.98
N THR A 112 -16.16 -5.31 -6.71
CA THR A 112 -17.23 -4.59 -6.00
C THR A 112 -17.74 -5.31 -4.76
N LEU A 113 -17.71 -6.64 -4.65
CA LEU A 113 -18.37 -7.31 -3.50
C LEU A 113 -17.69 -8.65 -3.18
N ARG A 114 -16.76 -8.67 -2.21
CA ARG A 114 -16.39 -9.78 -1.29
C ARG A 114 -14.95 -9.63 -0.80
N ILE A 115 -14.77 -8.84 0.23
CA ILE A 115 -13.74 -9.11 1.26
C ILE A 115 -14.50 -9.25 2.57
N GLY A 116 -15.16 -10.40 2.70
CA GLY A 116 -15.71 -10.87 3.95
C GLY A 116 -14.64 -11.63 4.73
N PHE A 117 -14.59 -11.33 6.04
CA PHE A 117 -14.05 -12.17 7.10
C PHE A 117 -12.54 -12.44 7.11
N ILE A 118 -11.81 -11.53 7.76
CA ILE A 118 -10.81 -11.93 8.75
C ILE A 118 -11.25 -11.26 10.05
N SER A 119 -11.94 -12.04 10.89
CA SER A 119 -12.36 -11.68 12.25
C SER A 119 -11.24 -11.96 13.24
N ILE A 120 -11.00 -10.96 14.10
CA ILE A 120 -10.42 -10.97 15.46
C ILE A 120 -8.93 -11.33 15.57
#